data_AF-A0A813H7C6-F1
#
_entry.id   AF-A0A813H7C6-F1
#
_cell.length_a   1.000
_cell.length_b   1.000
_cell.length_c   1.000
_cell.angle_alpha   90.00
_cell.angle_beta   90.00
_cell.angle_gamma   90.00
#
_symmetry.space_group_name_H-M   'P 1'
#
loop_
_entity.id
_entity.type
_entity.pdbx_description
1 polymer ?
#
loop_
_entity_poly.entity_id
_entity_poly.type
_entity_poly.pdbx_seq_one_letter_code
_entity_poly.pdbx_strand_id
1 'polypeptide(L)'
;MAGSVSHSGVERSAAQSVLAAFDRYDQEVKVLSALKQTAAEQLKLLAQEEVKGMEPQAELALRVMETETNAVTSQVEGQRVRLEVQSDGHAVSSSFRPCAQHMIWKETLRLQLPSGNTASSFQVEILREDGVNLGSFEQPLSDLQDQRLQHRWCTFSGGWRALLLIQWVFSPADLLRAHVVAFEEKIRAARASLVLCQKQLQELVPAEAWQDDARHF
;
A
#
# COMPACT_ATOMS: atom_id res chain seq x y z
N MET A 1 28.15 48.94 -11.59
CA MET A 1 26.83 48.78 -10.95
C MET A 1 26.68 47.32 -10.59
N ALA A 2 26.99 46.96 -9.34
CA ALA A 2 26.77 45.62 -8.81
C ALA A 2 25.50 45.68 -7.95
N GLY A 3 24.45 45.00 -8.38
CA GLY A 3 23.19 44.92 -7.65
C GLY A 3 23.38 44.09 -6.37
N SER A 4 23.15 44.71 -5.22
CA SER A 4 23.02 44.04 -3.93
C SER A 4 21.76 43.18 -3.95
N VAL A 5 21.89 41.91 -4.34
CA VAL A 5 20.84 40.90 -4.12
C VAL A 5 20.64 40.77 -2.62
N SER A 6 19.43 41.08 -2.14
CA SER A 6 19.09 41.07 -0.72
C SER A 6 19.28 39.68 -0.10
N HIS A 7 20.39 39.48 0.63
CA HIS A 7 20.67 38.26 1.40
C HIS A 7 19.50 37.87 2.31
N SER A 8 18.77 38.84 2.84
CA SER A 8 17.59 38.63 3.69
C SER A 8 16.42 37.90 3.02
N GLY A 9 16.28 38.00 1.68
CA GLY A 9 15.22 37.30 0.95
C GLY A 9 15.50 35.81 0.77
N VAL A 10 16.78 35.46 0.59
CA VAL A 10 17.24 34.08 0.38
C VAL A 10 17.23 33.30 1.69
N GLU A 11 17.69 33.91 2.77
CA GLU A 11 17.69 33.31 4.12
C GLU A 11 16.27 33.02 4.62
N ARG A 12 15.32 33.95 4.39
CA ARG A 12 13.92 33.75 4.76
C ARG A 12 13.26 32.60 3.99
N SER A 13 13.58 32.47 2.70
CA SER A 13 13.07 31.37 1.87
C SER A 13 13.65 30.01 2.31
N ALA A 14 14.94 29.97 2.66
CA ALA A 14 15.60 28.78 3.18
C ALA A 14 14.99 28.33 4.51
N ALA A 15 14.82 29.26 5.46
CA ALA A 15 14.20 28.98 6.76
C ALA A 15 12.77 28.43 6.62
N GLN A 16 11.96 29.00 5.72
CA GLN A 16 10.60 28.51 5.43
C GLN A 16 10.61 27.08 4.87
N SER A 17 11.57 26.75 3.99
CA SER A 17 11.70 25.39 3.46
C SER A 17 12.04 24.38 4.55
N VAL A 18 12.95 24.73 5.47
CA VAL A 18 13.33 23.86 6.59
C VAL A 18 12.18 23.71 7.59
N LEU A 19 11.42 24.77 7.89
CA LEU A 19 10.21 24.70 8.71
C LEU A 19 9.16 23.77 8.10
N ALA A 20 8.88 23.90 6.80
CA ALA A 20 7.94 23.00 6.13
C ALA A 20 8.40 21.53 6.15
N ALA A 21 9.71 21.29 6.06
CA ALA A 21 10.27 19.96 6.22
C ALA A 21 10.13 19.44 7.66
N PHE A 22 10.38 20.29 8.66
CA PHE A 22 10.19 19.98 10.07
C PHE A 22 8.74 19.56 10.35
N ASP A 23 7.76 20.37 9.96
CA ASP A 23 6.33 20.10 10.19
C ASP A 23 5.90 18.77 9.54
N ARG A 24 6.39 18.50 8.32
CA ARG A 24 6.15 17.23 7.64
C ARG A 24 6.71 16.04 8.41
N TYR A 25 7.96 16.10 8.87
CA TYR A 25 8.55 14.99 9.63
C TYR A 25 7.91 14.82 11.01
N ASP A 26 7.47 15.90 11.67
CA ASP A 26 6.74 15.83 12.93
C ASP A 26 5.39 15.13 12.72
N GLN A 27 4.66 15.52 11.68
CA GLN A 27 3.41 14.85 11.31
C GLN A 27 3.63 13.38 10.93
N GLU A 28 4.70 13.06 10.20
CA GLU A 28 5.07 11.69 9.86
C GLU A 28 5.34 10.85 11.11
N VAL A 29 6.10 11.37 12.09
CA VAL A 29 6.35 10.69 13.37
C VAL A 29 5.05 10.42 14.11
N LYS A 30 4.12 11.39 14.17
CA LYS A 30 2.80 11.22 14.81
C LYS A 30 1.99 10.10 14.16
N VAL A 31 1.86 10.14 12.83
CA VAL A 31 1.09 9.14 12.07
C VAL A 31 1.69 7.75 12.21
N LEU A 32 3.01 7.62 12.02
CA LEU A 32 3.68 6.32 12.14
C LEU A 32 3.61 5.75 13.56
N SER A 33 3.70 6.61 14.58
CA SER A 33 3.56 6.17 15.98
C SER A 33 2.16 5.64 16.27
N ALA A 34 1.12 6.29 15.76
CA ALA A 34 -0.26 5.82 15.87
C ALA A 34 -0.45 4.47 15.14
N LEU A 35 0.03 4.36 13.90
CA LEU A 35 -0.05 3.11 13.12
C LEU A 35 0.69 1.96 13.80
N LYS A 36 1.89 2.22 14.34
CA LYS A 36 2.66 1.25 15.12
C LYS A 36 1.87 0.77 16.34
N GLN A 37 1.28 1.69 17.09
CA GLN A 37 0.48 1.35 18.26
C GLN A 37 -0.71 0.48 17.89
N THR A 38 -1.48 0.86 16.87
CA THR A 38 -2.61 0.06 16.38
C THR A 38 -2.16 -1.34 15.95
N ALA A 39 -1.06 -1.46 15.20
CA ALA A 39 -0.54 -2.76 14.79
C ALA A 39 -0.13 -3.63 16.00
N ALA A 40 0.49 -3.04 17.02
CA ALA A 40 0.86 -3.75 18.24
C ALA A 40 -0.35 -4.18 19.08
N GLU A 41 -1.42 -3.39 19.10
CA GLU A 41 -2.69 -3.73 19.74
C GLU A 41 -3.39 -4.89 19.02
N GLN A 42 -3.46 -4.85 17.68
CA GLN A 42 -4.02 -5.95 16.88
C GLN A 42 -3.23 -7.25 17.07
N LEU A 43 -1.90 -7.18 17.16
CA LEU A 43 -1.06 -8.35 17.43
C LEU A 43 -1.39 -8.99 18.79
N LYS A 44 -1.67 -8.18 19.82
CA LYS A 44 -2.09 -8.70 21.14
C LYS A 44 -3.46 -9.37 21.07
N LEU A 45 -4.40 -8.83 20.29
CA LEU A 45 -5.72 -9.42 20.10
C LEU A 45 -5.62 -10.79 19.41
N LEU A 46 -4.84 -10.88 18.33
CA LEU A 46 -4.59 -12.16 17.65
C LEU A 46 -4.01 -13.22 18.59
N ALA A 47 -3.02 -12.85 19.41
CA ALA A 47 -2.44 -13.76 20.38
C ALA A 47 -3.48 -14.27 21.42
N GLN A 48 -4.48 -13.45 21.77
CA GLN A 48 -5.57 -13.87 22.64
C GLN A 48 -6.57 -14.80 21.94
N GLU A 49 -6.76 -14.64 20.63
CA GLU A 49 -7.63 -15.49 19.81
C GLU A 49 -6.98 -16.86 19.56
N GLU A 50 -5.67 -16.90 19.31
CA GLU A 50 -4.90 -18.14 19.19
C GLU A 50 -4.97 -18.98 20.48
N VAL A 51 -4.90 -18.35 21.65
CA VAL A 51 -5.07 -19.02 22.95
C VAL A 51 -6.47 -19.63 23.12
N LYS A 52 -7.48 -19.04 22.46
CA LYS A 52 -8.86 -19.60 22.44
C LYS A 52 -9.03 -20.72 21.41
N GLY A 53 -7.96 -21.11 20.72
CA GLY A 53 -7.98 -22.19 19.74
C GLY A 53 -8.55 -21.78 18.37
N MET A 54 -8.66 -20.48 18.08
CA MET A 54 -8.92 -20.03 16.71
C MET A 54 -7.60 -19.98 15.95
N GLU A 55 -7.40 -20.92 15.04
CA GLU A 55 -6.24 -20.87 14.14
C GLU A 55 -6.46 -19.77 13.09
N PRO A 56 -5.49 -18.86 12.90
CA PRO A 56 -5.57 -17.87 11.84
C PRO A 56 -5.56 -18.55 10.48
N GLN A 57 -6.56 -18.25 9.66
CA GLN A 57 -6.68 -18.77 8.31
C GLN A 57 -5.83 -17.93 7.34
N ALA A 58 -5.11 -18.59 6.44
CA ALA A 58 -4.38 -17.91 5.39
C ALA A 58 -5.35 -17.24 4.40
N GLU A 59 -5.04 -16.02 3.97
CA GLU A 59 -5.89 -15.26 3.05
C GLU A 59 -5.07 -14.75 1.85
N LEU A 60 -5.56 -14.97 0.64
CA LEU A 60 -5.12 -14.26 -0.55
C LEU A 60 -6.08 -13.07 -0.79
N ALA A 61 -5.55 -11.87 -0.65
CA ALA A 61 -6.25 -10.63 -0.97
C ALA A 61 -5.78 -10.12 -2.33
N LEU A 62 -6.73 -9.95 -3.25
CA LEU A 62 -6.49 -9.44 -4.60
C LEU A 62 -7.42 -8.26 -4.86
N ARG A 63 -6.86 -7.07 -5.01
CA ARG A 63 -7.61 -5.87 -5.41
C ARG A 63 -7.35 -5.56 -6.87
N VAL A 64 -8.43 -5.55 -7.64
CA VAL A 64 -8.42 -5.16 -9.05
C VAL A 64 -8.64 -3.65 -9.12
N MET A 65 -7.67 -2.90 -9.64
CA MET A 65 -7.80 -1.45 -9.77
C MET A 65 -8.45 -1.09 -11.09
N GLU A 66 -7.86 -1.57 -12.18
CA GLU A 66 -8.30 -1.31 -13.53
C GLU A 66 -7.85 -2.43 -14.47
N THR A 67 -8.51 -2.51 -15.62
CA THR A 67 -8.20 -3.46 -16.67
C THR A 67 -8.22 -2.76 -18.03
N GLU A 68 -7.29 -3.13 -18.89
CA GLU A 68 -7.18 -2.68 -20.27
C GLU A 68 -7.25 -3.89 -21.20
N THR A 69 -7.83 -3.71 -22.38
CA THR A 69 -7.76 -4.71 -23.45
C THR A 69 -7.56 -4.04 -24.78
N ASN A 70 -6.68 -4.60 -25.60
CA ASN A 70 -6.53 -4.21 -27.00
C ASN A 70 -7.48 -5.01 -27.91
N ALA A 71 -8.20 -5.98 -27.34
CA ALA A 71 -8.99 -6.96 -28.05
C ALA A 71 -10.50 -6.73 -27.88
N VAL A 72 -10.95 -5.46 -27.92
CA VAL A 72 -12.39 -5.15 -28.09
C VAL A 72 -12.80 -5.57 -29.51
N THR A 73 -12.93 -6.86 -29.69
CA THR A 73 -13.50 -7.49 -30.86
C THR A 73 -15.01 -7.53 -30.71
N SER A 74 -15.73 -7.82 -31.80
CA SER A 74 -17.17 -8.10 -31.78
C SER A 74 -17.59 -9.19 -30.79
N GLN A 75 -16.65 -9.96 -30.22
CA GLN A 75 -16.93 -11.01 -29.25
C GLN A 75 -17.31 -10.50 -27.85
N VAL A 76 -16.95 -9.28 -27.48
CA VAL A 76 -17.22 -8.73 -26.13
C VAL A 76 -18.12 -7.50 -26.15
N GLU A 77 -18.52 -7.06 -27.34
CA GLU A 77 -19.42 -5.91 -27.51
C GLU A 77 -20.79 -6.20 -26.91
N GLY A 78 -21.28 -5.30 -26.05
CA GLY A 78 -22.55 -5.45 -25.34
C GLY A 78 -22.57 -6.54 -24.26
N GLN A 79 -21.44 -7.17 -23.98
CA GLN A 79 -21.33 -8.23 -22.97
C GLN A 79 -20.79 -7.70 -21.63
N ARG A 80 -21.02 -8.46 -20.57
CA ARG A 80 -20.42 -8.20 -19.25
C ARG A 80 -19.31 -9.18 -18.98
N VAL A 81 -18.32 -8.73 -18.20
CA VAL A 81 -17.18 -9.54 -17.79
C VAL A 81 -16.97 -9.45 -16.28
N ARG A 82 -16.33 -10.45 -15.68
CA ARG A 82 -15.90 -10.48 -14.29
C ARG A 82 -14.49 -11.05 -14.17
N LEU A 83 -13.82 -10.79 -13.05
CA LEU A 83 -12.62 -11.51 -12.68
C LEU A 83 -12.96 -12.61 -11.69
N GLU A 84 -12.34 -13.77 -11.84
CA GLU A 84 -12.41 -14.86 -10.89
C GLU A 84 -11.01 -15.23 -10.43
N VAL A 85 -10.81 -15.38 -9.13
CA VAL A 85 -9.56 -15.85 -8.53
C VAL A 85 -9.81 -17.25 -8.02
N GLN A 86 -8.95 -18.19 -8.41
CA GLN A 86 -9.05 -19.60 -8.05
C GLN A 86 -7.71 -20.09 -7.47
N SER A 87 -7.77 -20.96 -6.46
CA SER A 87 -6.61 -21.64 -5.89
C SER A 87 -7.09 -22.86 -5.11
N ASP A 88 -6.47 -24.03 -5.31
CA ASP A 88 -6.74 -25.26 -4.56
C ASP A 88 -8.24 -25.58 -4.38
N GLY A 89 -9.03 -25.48 -5.46
CA GLY A 89 -10.47 -25.77 -5.44
C GLY A 89 -11.35 -24.70 -4.78
N HIS A 90 -10.77 -23.60 -4.31
CA HIS A 90 -11.48 -22.43 -3.81
C HIS A 90 -11.54 -21.36 -4.91
N ALA A 91 -12.67 -20.66 -5.01
CA ALA A 91 -12.85 -19.59 -5.98
C ALA A 91 -13.60 -18.40 -5.37
N VAL A 92 -13.22 -17.19 -5.80
CA VAL A 92 -13.95 -15.95 -5.49
C VAL A 92 -14.06 -15.11 -6.77
N SER A 93 -15.25 -14.59 -7.02
CA SER A 93 -15.58 -13.87 -8.25
C SER A 93 -15.93 -12.42 -7.93
N SER A 94 -15.55 -11.51 -8.82
CA SER A 94 -15.95 -10.11 -8.76
C SER A 94 -17.37 -9.91 -9.27
N SER A 95 -17.92 -8.72 -9.03
CA SER A 95 -19.12 -8.24 -9.72
C SER A 95 -18.95 -8.21 -11.24
N PHE A 96 -20.00 -8.52 -11.99
CA PHE A 96 -20.01 -8.35 -13.45
C PHE A 96 -20.05 -6.87 -13.86
N ARG A 97 -19.21 -6.48 -14.82
CA ARG A 97 -19.09 -5.11 -15.35
C ARG A 97 -19.31 -5.10 -16.86
N PRO A 98 -19.95 -4.06 -17.42
CA PRO A 98 -20.00 -3.87 -18.87
C PRO A 98 -18.58 -3.83 -19.45
N CYS A 99 -18.33 -4.60 -20.50
CA CYS A 99 -17.02 -4.65 -21.12
C CYS A 99 -16.69 -3.31 -21.81
N ALA A 100 -15.48 -2.80 -21.58
CA ALA A 100 -14.93 -1.65 -22.26
C ALA A 100 -13.42 -1.85 -22.50
N GLN A 101 -12.85 -1.07 -23.42
CA GLN A 101 -11.40 -1.09 -23.69
C GLN A 101 -10.58 -0.80 -22.44
N HIS A 102 -11.09 0.09 -21.58
CA HIS A 102 -10.52 0.44 -20.29
C HIS A 102 -11.63 0.45 -19.24
N MET A 103 -11.46 -0.30 -18.16
CA MET A 103 -12.43 -0.41 -17.07
C MET A 103 -11.76 -0.15 -15.73
N ILE A 104 -12.45 0.61 -14.88
CA ILE A 104 -12.05 0.84 -13.50
C ILE A 104 -12.88 -0.07 -12.59
N TRP A 105 -12.21 -0.91 -11.80
CA TRP A 105 -12.86 -1.96 -11.03
C TRP A 105 -12.97 -1.60 -9.53
N LYS A 106 -11.82 -1.29 -8.91
CA LYS A 106 -11.66 -0.93 -7.49
C LYS A 106 -12.29 -1.92 -6.49
N GLU A 107 -12.38 -3.20 -6.84
CA GLU A 107 -12.96 -4.26 -6.01
C GLU A 107 -11.86 -5.11 -5.37
N THR A 108 -12.09 -5.60 -4.15
CA THR A 108 -11.16 -6.48 -3.44
C THR A 108 -11.80 -7.85 -3.26
N LEU A 109 -11.12 -8.86 -3.78
CA LEU A 109 -11.46 -10.27 -3.67
C LEU A 109 -10.60 -10.87 -2.56
N ARG A 110 -11.23 -11.62 -1.65
CA ARG A 110 -10.54 -12.30 -0.55
C ARG A 110 -10.83 -13.78 -0.66
N LEU A 111 -9.78 -14.56 -0.83
CA LEU A 111 -9.85 -16.01 -0.95
C LEU A 111 -9.19 -16.62 0.29
N GLN A 112 -9.99 -17.32 1.09
CA GLN A 112 -9.46 -18.06 2.24
C GLN A 112 -8.81 -19.35 1.74
N LEU A 113 -7.58 -19.61 2.18
CA LEU A 113 -6.79 -20.77 1.79
C LEU A 113 -6.46 -21.62 3.02
N PRO A 114 -6.29 -22.94 2.86
CA PRO A 114 -5.81 -23.80 3.93
C PRO A 114 -4.41 -23.36 4.39
N SER A 115 -4.21 -23.23 5.70
CA SER A 115 -2.91 -22.92 6.27
C SER A 115 -1.92 -24.04 5.95
N GLY A 116 -0.73 -23.68 5.43
CA GLY A 116 0.37 -24.61 5.17
C GLY A 116 0.62 -24.99 3.70
N ASN A 117 -0.27 -24.66 2.76
CA ASN A 117 -0.02 -24.91 1.34
C ASN A 117 0.73 -23.74 0.69
N THR A 118 2.05 -23.71 0.84
CA THR A 118 2.91 -22.65 0.27
C THR A 118 3.40 -22.98 -1.15
N ALA A 119 3.14 -24.21 -1.61
CA ALA A 119 3.58 -24.72 -2.91
C ALA A 119 2.51 -24.53 -4.01
N SER A 120 1.31 -24.07 -3.68
CA SER A 120 0.25 -23.85 -4.66
C SER A 120 0.43 -22.54 -5.44
N SER A 121 -0.20 -22.49 -6.61
CA SER A 121 -0.40 -21.28 -7.38
C SER A 121 -1.85 -20.83 -7.27
N PHE A 122 -2.08 -19.54 -7.51
CA PHE A 122 -3.41 -19.04 -7.77
C PHE A 122 -3.52 -18.61 -9.23
N GLN A 123 -4.72 -18.74 -9.76
CA GLN A 123 -5.08 -18.33 -11.10
C GLN A 123 -6.10 -17.20 -11.02
N VAL A 124 -5.97 -16.22 -11.91
CA VAL A 124 -6.94 -15.17 -12.14
C VAL A 124 -7.44 -15.31 -13.56
N GLU A 125 -8.75 -15.35 -13.73
CA GLU A 125 -9.41 -15.47 -15.02
C GLU A 125 -10.32 -14.26 -15.26
N ILE A 126 -10.42 -13.82 -16.51
CA ILE A 126 -11.41 -12.84 -16.96
C ILE A 126 -12.48 -13.62 -17.70
N LEU A 127 -13.67 -13.67 -17.11
CA LEU A 127 -14.79 -14.47 -17.61
C LEU A 127 -15.87 -13.56 -18.18
N ARG A 128 -16.41 -13.91 -19.34
CA ARG A 128 -17.62 -13.32 -19.90
C ARG A 128 -18.87 -13.85 -19.17
N GLU A 129 -19.99 -13.14 -19.28
CA GLU A 129 -21.27 -13.48 -18.65
C GLU A 129 -21.80 -14.88 -19.01
N ASP A 130 -21.41 -15.41 -20.17
CA ASP A 130 -21.74 -16.78 -20.61
C ASP A 130 -20.72 -17.85 -20.18
N GLY A 131 -19.72 -17.49 -19.37
CA GLY A 131 -18.70 -18.40 -18.85
C GLY A 131 -17.48 -18.57 -19.76
N VAL A 132 -17.42 -17.92 -20.92
CA VAL A 132 -16.24 -17.99 -21.78
C VAL A 132 -15.06 -17.28 -21.11
N ASN A 133 -13.94 -17.99 -20.99
CA ASN A 133 -12.68 -17.44 -20.50
C ASN A 133 -12.03 -16.59 -21.60
N LEU A 134 -11.89 -15.29 -21.32
CA LEU A 134 -11.30 -14.29 -22.20
C LEU A 134 -9.79 -14.14 -21.98
N GLY A 135 -9.28 -14.64 -20.85
CA GLY A 135 -7.89 -14.55 -20.48
C GLY A 135 -7.60 -15.04 -19.07
N SER A 136 -6.44 -15.65 -18.90
CA SER A 136 -5.94 -16.15 -17.63
C SER A 136 -4.54 -15.65 -17.31
N PHE A 137 -4.26 -15.53 -16.00
CA PHE A 137 -2.98 -15.21 -15.40
C PHE A 137 -2.76 -16.18 -14.23
N GLU A 138 -1.57 -16.75 -14.10
CA GLU A 138 -1.23 -17.65 -12.99
C GLU A 138 0.02 -17.15 -12.28
N GLN A 139 0.06 -17.27 -10.95
CA GLN A 139 1.24 -16.98 -10.16
C GLN A 139 1.40 -17.98 -9.00
N PRO A 140 2.62 -18.48 -8.76
CA PRO A 140 2.95 -19.19 -7.52
C PRO A 140 2.73 -18.33 -6.27
N LEU A 141 2.17 -18.91 -5.20
CA LEU A 141 2.10 -18.24 -3.90
C LEU A 141 3.49 -18.04 -3.28
N SER A 142 4.49 -18.85 -3.68
CA SER A 142 5.88 -18.71 -3.25
C SER A 142 6.47 -17.31 -3.50
N ASP A 143 6.01 -16.63 -4.55
CA ASP A 143 6.45 -15.29 -4.93
C ASP A 143 5.89 -14.20 -3.99
N LEU A 144 4.96 -14.56 -3.10
CA LEU A 144 4.27 -13.69 -2.15
C LEU A 144 4.64 -14.04 -0.68
N GLN A 145 5.67 -14.86 -0.46
CA GLN A 145 6.08 -15.35 0.88
C GLN A 145 6.52 -14.25 1.86
N ASP A 146 6.88 -13.06 1.37
CA ASP A 146 7.19 -11.94 2.25
C ASP A 146 5.93 -11.24 2.81
N GLN A 147 4.74 -11.71 2.41
CA GLN A 147 3.43 -11.16 2.74
C GLN A 147 3.28 -9.68 2.38
N ARG A 148 4.14 -9.14 1.50
CA ARG A 148 4.08 -7.73 1.11
C ARG A 148 3.05 -7.54 0.00
N LEU A 149 2.40 -6.38 0.04
CA LEU A 149 1.52 -5.95 -1.04
C LEU A 149 2.33 -5.71 -2.31
N GLN A 150 2.07 -6.49 -3.35
CA GLN A 150 2.64 -6.29 -4.68
C GLN A 150 1.67 -5.48 -5.53
N HIS A 151 2.17 -4.41 -6.16
CA HIS A 151 1.42 -3.56 -7.07
C HIS A 151 2.01 -3.68 -8.47
N ARG A 152 1.27 -4.28 -9.41
CA ARG A 152 1.80 -4.52 -10.76
C ARG A 152 0.72 -4.70 -11.82
N TRP A 153 1.12 -4.43 -13.06
CA TRP A 153 0.37 -4.81 -14.24
C TRP A 153 0.60 -6.29 -14.56
N CYS A 154 -0.46 -7.08 -14.55
CA CYS A 154 -0.47 -8.46 -15.01
C CYS A 154 -1.02 -8.53 -16.43
N THR A 155 -0.38 -9.32 -17.29
CA THR A 155 -0.87 -9.59 -18.65
C THR A 155 -1.52 -10.96 -18.66
N PHE A 156 -2.72 -11.04 -19.22
CA PHE A 156 -3.51 -12.25 -19.34
C PHE A 156 -3.37 -12.80 -20.76
N SER A 157 -3.58 -14.11 -20.92
CA SER A 157 -3.84 -14.68 -22.24
C SER A 157 -5.03 -13.93 -22.90
N GLY A 158 -5.06 -13.75 -24.21
CA GLY A 158 -6.13 -12.98 -24.88
C GLY A 158 -5.95 -11.46 -24.93
N GLY A 159 -4.79 -10.92 -24.52
CA GLY A 159 -4.44 -9.50 -24.74
C GLY A 159 -5.02 -8.53 -23.72
N TRP A 160 -5.58 -9.06 -22.63
CA TRP A 160 -6.02 -8.28 -21.48
C TRP A 160 -4.84 -7.96 -20.55
N ARG A 161 -4.92 -6.81 -19.89
CA ARG A 161 -3.98 -6.38 -18.85
C ARG A 161 -4.78 -5.89 -17.65
N ALA A 162 -4.35 -6.19 -16.44
CA ALA A 162 -4.98 -5.69 -15.22
C ALA A 162 -3.95 -5.13 -14.26
N LEU A 163 -4.26 -4.00 -13.64
CA LEU A 163 -3.49 -3.46 -12.52
C LEU A 163 -4.01 -4.12 -11.24
N LEU A 164 -3.19 -5.00 -10.68
CA LEU A 164 -3.53 -5.79 -9.50
C LEU A 164 -2.69 -5.38 -8.30
N LEU A 165 -3.36 -5.32 -7.14
CA LEU A 165 -2.75 -5.23 -5.81
C LEU A 165 -2.93 -6.58 -5.14
N ILE A 166 -1.86 -7.35 -5.00
CA ILE A 166 -1.90 -8.75 -4.59
C ILE A 166 -1.13 -8.90 -3.29
N GLN A 167 -1.73 -9.56 -2.30
CA GLN A 167 -1.09 -9.87 -1.03
C GLN A 167 -1.56 -11.23 -0.54
N TRP A 168 -0.61 -12.10 -0.22
CA TRP A 168 -0.89 -13.36 0.46
C TRP A 168 -0.49 -13.23 1.92
N VAL A 169 -1.46 -13.42 2.82
CA VAL A 169 -1.30 -13.32 4.26
C VAL A 169 -1.44 -14.72 4.84
N PHE A 170 -0.34 -15.46 4.98
CA PHE A 170 -0.35 -16.78 5.62
C PHE A 170 -0.16 -16.72 7.13
N SER A 171 0.31 -15.60 7.67
CA SER A 171 0.49 -15.38 9.11
C SER A 171 0.25 -13.91 9.43
N PRO A 172 -1.00 -13.53 9.80
CA PRO A 172 -1.33 -12.16 10.19
C PRO A 172 -0.44 -11.63 11.33
N ALA A 173 -0.06 -12.51 12.27
CA ALA A 173 0.85 -12.16 13.36
C ALA A 173 2.24 -11.78 12.85
N ASP A 174 2.82 -12.55 11.92
CA ASP A 174 4.13 -12.21 11.33
C ASP A 174 4.07 -10.93 10.51
N LEU A 175 3.00 -10.74 9.73
CA LEU A 175 2.80 -9.53 8.96
C LEU A 175 2.71 -8.29 9.87
N LEU A 176 1.95 -8.36 10.96
CA LEU A 176 1.85 -7.27 11.92
C LEU A 176 3.18 -7.00 12.64
N ARG A 177 3.92 -8.06 13.03
CA ARG A 177 5.27 -7.92 13.60
C ARG A 177 6.21 -7.20 12.63
N ALA A 178 6.22 -7.60 11.36
CA ALA A 178 7.02 -6.96 10.32
C ALA A 178 6.64 -5.48 10.14
N HIS A 179 5.34 -5.15 10.17
CA HIS A 179 4.88 -3.77 10.13
C HIS A 179 5.32 -2.95 11.34
N VAL A 180 5.22 -3.49 12.55
CA VAL A 180 5.69 -2.80 13.77
C VAL A 180 7.18 -2.44 13.66
N VAL A 181 8.02 -3.39 13.25
CA VAL A 181 9.46 -3.16 13.05
C VAL A 181 9.70 -2.10 11.96
N ALA A 182 9.02 -2.20 10.82
CA ALA A 182 9.16 -1.23 9.74
C ALA A 182 8.71 0.19 10.15
N PHE A 183 7.65 0.31 10.95
CA PHE A 183 7.22 1.60 11.50
C PHE A 183 8.24 2.15 12.49
N GLU A 184 8.82 1.32 13.37
CA GLU A 184 9.88 1.75 14.28
C GLU A 184 11.11 2.31 13.55
N GLU A 185 11.55 1.65 12.48
CA GLU A 185 12.66 2.11 11.65
C GLU A 185 12.36 3.46 10.99
N LYS A 186 11.15 3.61 10.42
CA LYS A 186 10.72 4.87 9.80
C LYS A 186 10.59 6.01 10.82
N ILE A 187 10.04 5.73 12.00
CA ILE A 187 9.98 6.71 13.11
C ILE A 187 11.38 7.16 13.51
N ARG A 188 12.33 6.22 13.63
CA ARG A 188 13.73 6.54 13.96
C ARG A 188 14.36 7.45 12.90
N ALA A 189 14.16 7.13 11.62
CA ALA A 189 14.65 7.95 10.51
C ALA A 189 14.02 9.35 10.50
N ALA A 190 12.69 9.46 10.64
CA ALA A 190 11.99 10.75 10.67
C ALA A 190 12.42 11.61 11.87
N ARG A 191 12.64 11.02 13.05
CA ARG A 191 13.19 11.72 14.22
C ARG A 191 14.62 12.22 13.98
N ALA A 192 15.47 11.43 13.31
CA ALA A 192 16.81 11.90 12.94
C ALA A 192 16.73 13.11 11.99
N SER A 193 15.81 13.08 11.02
CA SER A 193 15.55 14.21 10.13
C SER A 193 15.04 15.45 10.87
N LEU A 194 14.16 15.30 11.87
CA LEU A 194 13.72 16.42 12.72
C LEU A 194 14.88 17.10 13.45
N VAL A 195 15.80 16.32 14.01
CA VAL A 195 17.01 16.85 14.67
C VAL A 195 17.88 17.63 13.68
N LEU A 196 18.00 17.16 12.44
CA LEU A 196 18.73 17.88 11.39
C LEU A 196 18.04 19.20 11.02
N CYS A 197 16.72 19.18 10.82
CA CYS A 197 15.95 20.40 10.57
C CYS A 197 16.09 21.40 11.72
N GLN A 198 16.05 20.93 12.97
CA GLN A 198 16.22 21.79 14.14
C GLN A 198 17.59 22.47 14.16
N LYS A 199 18.66 21.73 13.85
CA LYS A 199 20.02 22.31 13.73
C LYS A 199 20.09 23.36 12.64
N GLN A 200 19.54 23.07 11.46
CA GLN A 200 19.50 24.00 10.33
C GLN A 200 18.69 25.27 10.67
N LEU A 201 17.57 25.16 11.38
CA LEU A 201 16.80 26.33 11.83
C LEU A 201 17.58 27.18 12.83
N GLN A 202 18.35 26.58 13.72
CA GLN A 202 19.21 27.31 14.66
C GLN A 202 20.33 28.07 13.95
N GLU A 203 20.84 27.56 12.82
CA GLU A 203 21.83 28.23 11.99
C GLU A 203 21.23 29.39 11.18
N LEU A 204 19.98 29.24 10.72
CA LEU A 204 19.31 30.21 9.83
C LEU A 204 18.53 31.31 10.57
N VAL A 205 18.15 31.09 11.83
CA VAL A 205 17.35 32.03 12.61
C VAL A 205 18.22 32.62 13.73
N PRO A 206 18.49 33.94 13.72
CA PRO A 206 19.30 34.60 14.76
C PRO A 206 18.76 34.33 16.16
N ALA A 207 19.65 34.17 17.14
CA ALA A 207 19.31 33.89 18.53
C ALA A 207 18.32 34.91 19.14
N GLU A 208 18.33 36.15 18.66
CA GLU A 208 17.43 37.24 19.07
C GLU A 208 15.96 36.95 18.76
N ALA A 209 15.66 36.33 17.61
CA ALA A 209 14.30 35.99 17.20
C ALA A 209 13.67 34.89 18.07
N TRP A 210 14.48 34.08 18.75
CA TRP A 210 14.01 33.05 19.69
C TRP A 210 13.72 33.62 21.09
N GLN A 211 14.22 34.82 21.42
CA GLN A 211 14.09 35.41 22.75
C GLN A 211 12.88 36.34 22.91
N ASP A 212 12.37 36.93 21.82
CA ASP A 212 11.23 37.85 21.88
C ASP A 212 9.90 37.13 22.22
N ASP A 213 9.72 35.87 21.84
CA ASP A 213 8.53 35.08 22.22
C ASP A 213 8.50 34.68 23.70
N ALA A 214 9.67 34.64 24.37
CA ALA A 214 9.75 34.28 25.79
C ALA A 214 9.44 35.44 26.75
N ARG A 215 9.32 36.69 26.24
CA ARG A 215 9.05 37.90 27.05
C ARG A 215 7.59 38.35 27.02
N HIS A 216 6.74 37.64 26.27
CA HIS A 216 5.31 37.94 26.14
C HIS A 216 4.39 36.89 26.81
N PHE A 217 4.96 35.99 27.60
CA PHE A 217 4.23 35.10 28.52
C PHE A 217 4.54 35.42 29.97
#